data_AF-E1Z765-F1
#
_entry.id   AF-E1Z765-F1
#
_cell.length_a   1.000
_cell.length_b   1.000
_cell.length_c   1.000
_cell.angle_alpha   90.00
_cell.angle_beta   90.00
_cell.angle_gamma   90.00
#
_symmetry.space_group_name_H-M   'P 1'
#
loop_
_entity.id
_entity.type
_entity.pdbx_description
1 polymer ?
#
loop_
_entity_poly.entity_id
_entity_poly.type
_entity_poly.pdbx_seq_one_letter_code
_entity_poly.pdbx_strand_id
1 'polypeptide(L)'
;MWEKFQTIYTLLDNGKTFDTPEMLLKQIGLYDLTQVSMYEWLRESYGASIDALAKELIGGVNLVNYGQTNEELNALAGHVSMLPATEPSVFRIKGGNSQLAPCVFAVANATVRTPVAVTSVERLPDGFWLEVQEQCTAAPGRAMVRECAATYQGPYGAVIIATPLESSGLAFPGRATLPAIPARKFVQTVVTIILGAVRPSYFGVSQMDYGVVMVTEDAQVPWSSLSLVGRTASNQTLWKMFSREPLPHAWQEILFEKGFLVVVEKIWSSPGAYPIFDPPEDFAPFTLGDGLFYAAALENAASALEMAAIEGRMTALLAAKHLSAAAEKQRSQQEVEAGLERQGGSSQHVLAQQGRGAKQQGTAAAA
;
A
#
# COMPACT_ATOMS: atom_id res chain seq x y z
N MET A 1 13.58 -4.53 -18.59
CA MET A 1 12.60 -4.46 -17.49
C MET A 1 12.65 -3.11 -16.80
N TRP A 2 13.80 -2.70 -16.24
CA TRP A 2 13.95 -1.44 -15.51
C TRP A 2 13.50 -0.18 -16.28
N GLU A 3 13.93 -0.01 -17.54
CA GLU A 3 13.51 1.13 -18.37
C GLU A 3 11.99 1.20 -18.55
N LYS A 4 11.34 0.04 -18.73
CA LYS A 4 9.86 -0.05 -18.80
C LYS A 4 9.23 0.36 -17.48
N PHE A 5 9.77 -0.12 -16.34
CA PHE A 5 9.28 0.25 -15.01
C PHE A 5 9.38 1.76 -14.76
N GLN A 6 10.50 2.39 -15.16
CA GLN A 6 10.69 3.84 -14.99
C GLN A 6 9.68 4.68 -15.78
N THR A 7 9.07 4.15 -16.84
CA THR A 7 8.01 4.89 -17.57
C THR A 7 6.79 5.21 -16.70
N ILE A 8 6.56 4.46 -15.61
CA ILE A 8 5.48 4.73 -14.65
C ILE A 8 5.58 6.17 -14.13
N TYR A 9 6.77 6.63 -13.73
CA TYR A 9 6.94 7.98 -13.18
C TYR A 9 6.59 9.05 -14.20
N THR A 10 7.05 8.92 -15.45
CA THR A 10 6.71 9.85 -16.52
C THR A 10 5.20 9.89 -16.77
N LEU A 11 4.50 8.75 -16.70
CA LEU A 11 3.04 8.72 -16.85
C LEU A 11 2.35 9.46 -15.70
N LEU A 12 2.77 9.22 -14.46
CA LEU A 12 2.21 9.87 -13.27
C LEU A 12 2.57 11.36 -13.18
N ASP A 13 3.77 11.76 -13.61
CA ASP A 13 4.20 13.17 -13.73
C ASP A 13 3.30 13.96 -14.69
N ASN A 14 2.87 13.32 -15.78
CA ASN A 14 1.93 13.89 -16.73
C ASN A 14 0.45 13.75 -16.29
N GLY A 15 0.20 13.33 -15.04
CA GLY A 15 -1.14 13.18 -14.49
C GLY A 15 -1.95 12.04 -15.13
N LYS A 16 -1.32 11.11 -15.85
CA LYS A 16 -2.01 9.93 -16.37
C LYS A 16 -2.34 8.99 -15.22
N THR A 17 -3.56 8.49 -15.20
CA THR A 17 -4.09 7.60 -14.16
C THR A 17 -4.67 6.36 -14.80
N PHE A 18 -4.78 5.29 -14.02
CA PHE A 18 -5.35 4.01 -14.45
C PHE A 18 -6.29 3.52 -13.36
N ASP A 19 -7.39 2.87 -13.75
CA ASP A 19 -8.37 2.36 -12.79
C ASP A 19 -7.97 1.00 -12.21
N THR A 20 -7.09 0.26 -12.89
CA THR A 20 -6.61 -1.05 -12.45
C THR A 20 -5.10 -1.22 -12.66
N PRO A 21 -4.43 -2.05 -11.84
CA PRO A 21 -3.05 -2.46 -12.05
C PRO A 21 -2.78 -3.05 -13.43
N GLU A 22 -3.68 -3.86 -13.98
CA GLU A 22 -3.54 -4.47 -15.30
C GLU A 22 -3.42 -3.42 -16.40
N MET A 23 -4.23 -2.36 -16.35
CA MET A 23 -4.14 -1.27 -17.32
C MET A 23 -2.78 -0.57 -17.26
N LEU A 24 -2.27 -0.30 -16.05
CA LEU A 24 -0.94 0.27 -15.85
C LEU A 24 0.16 -0.66 -16.37
N LEU A 25 0.13 -1.93 -15.96
CA LEU A 25 1.17 -2.92 -16.30
C LEU A 25 1.17 -3.25 -17.80
N LYS A 26 0.00 -3.29 -18.45
CA LYS A 26 -0.11 -3.43 -19.91
C LYS A 26 0.45 -2.21 -20.62
N GLN A 27 0.15 -1.00 -20.12
CA GLN A 27 0.65 0.25 -20.71
C GLN A 27 2.17 0.32 -20.74
N ILE A 28 2.85 -0.22 -19.73
CA ILE A 28 4.32 -0.24 -19.64
C ILE A 28 4.94 -1.55 -20.17
N GLY A 29 4.11 -2.51 -20.61
CA GLY A 29 4.56 -3.79 -21.17
C GLY A 29 5.25 -4.71 -20.16
N LEU A 30 4.74 -4.74 -18.92
CA LEU A 30 5.19 -5.62 -17.83
C LEU A 30 4.09 -6.57 -17.32
N TYR A 31 2.87 -6.48 -17.84
CA TYR A 31 1.75 -7.32 -17.40
C TYR A 31 2.05 -8.82 -17.55
N ASP A 32 2.59 -9.25 -18.70
CA ASP A 32 2.82 -10.69 -18.96
C ASP A 32 3.77 -11.33 -17.94
N LEU A 33 4.68 -10.56 -17.34
CA LEU A 33 5.57 -11.06 -16.27
C LEU A 33 4.83 -11.37 -14.96
N THR A 34 3.64 -10.84 -14.76
CA THR A 34 2.77 -11.18 -13.63
C THR A 34 1.94 -12.43 -13.89
N GLN A 35 1.98 -12.96 -15.11
CA GLN A 35 1.06 -14.03 -15.53
C GLN A 35 1.74 -15.41 -15.57
N VAL A 36 3.05 -15.46 -15.30
CA VAL A 36 3.85 -16.69 -15.26
C VAL A 36 4.74 -16.67 -14.01
N SER A 37 5.09 -17.85 -13.52
CA SER A 37 6.06 -17.97 -12.44
C SER A 37 7.46 -17.52 -12.89
N MET A 38 8.30 -17.13 -11.92
CA MET A 38 9.70 -16.83 -12.18
C MET A 38 10.43 -18.06 -12.73
N TYR A 39 10.07 -19.26 -12.26
CA TYR A 39 10.57 -20.53 -12.76
C TYR A 39 10.27 -20.73 -14.25
N GLU A 40 9.00 -20.61 -14.65
CA GLU A 40 8.58 -20.74 -16.06
C GLU A 40 9.29 -19.71 -16.94
N TRP A 41 9.31 -18.44 -16.50
CA TRP A 41 9.98 -17.37 -17.25
C TRP A 41 11.48 -17.63 -17.45
N LEU A 42 12.19 -18.11 -16.41
CA LEU A 42 13.61 -18.46 -16.50
C LEU A 42 13.83 -19.62 -17.48
N ARG A 43 13.00 -20.66 -17.40
CA ARG A 43 13.08 -21.84 -18.28
C ARG A 43 12.81 -21.47 -19.73
N GLU A 44 11.80 -20.66 -20.00
CA GLU A 44 11.49 -20.19 -21.35
C GLU A 44 12.59 -19.29 -21.92
N SER A 45 13.16 -18.42 -21.08
CA SER A 45 14.16 -17.43 -21.51
C SER A 45 15.55 -18.01 -21.73
N TYR A 46 15.95 -19.02 -20.94
CA TYR A 46 17.35 -19.50 -20.88
C TYR A 46 17.50 -21.02 -21.02
N GLY A 47 16.39 -21.78 -21.10
CA GLY A 47 16.40 -23.23 -21.13
C GLY A 47 16.95 -23.86 -19.85
N ALA A 48 17.28 -25.14 -19.89
CA ALA A 48 17.77 -25.88 -18.71
C ALA A 48 19.18 -25.49 -18.22
N SER A 49 19.88 -24.64 -18.98
CA SER A 49 21.22 -24.17 -18.58
C SER A 49 21.20 -23.24 -17.36
N ILE A 50 20.03 -22.66 -17.04
CA ILE A 50 19.86 -21.70 -15.96
C ILE A 50 19.71 -22.35 -14.58
N ASP A 51 19.45 -23.66 -14.50
CA ASP A 51 18.95 -24.34 -13.30
C ASP A 51 19.81 -24.11 -12.06
N ALA A 52 21.14 -24.19 -12.20
CA ALA A 52 22.05 -23.95 -11.08
C ALA A 52 21.98 -22.49 -10.59
N LEU A 53 21.98 -21.53 -11.51
CA LEU A 53 21.86 -20.11 -11.17
C LEU A 53 20.48 -19.77 -10.58
N ALA A 54 19.43 -20.35 -11.15
CA ALA A 54 18.05 -20.20 -10.70
C ALA A 54 17.90 -20.69 -9.26
N LYS A 55 18.42 -21.88 -8.97
CA LYS A 55 18.31 -22.52 -7.66
C LYS A 55 19.20 -21.89 -6.59
N GLU A 56 20.45 -21.59 -6.92
CA GLU A 56 21.46 -21.18 -5.94
C GLU A 56 21.46 -19.67 -5.69
N LEU A 57 21.28 -18.86 -6.74
CA LEU A 57 21.31 -17.41 -6.62
C LEU A 57 19.92 -16.81 -6.63
N ILE A 58 19.12 -17.04 -7.68
CA ILE A 58 17.82 -16.37 -7.84
C ILE A 58 16.84 -16.82 -6.74
N GLY A 59 16.75 -18.13 -6.51
CA GLY A 59 15.94 -18.71 -5.44
C GLY A 59 16.37 -18.25 -4.07
N GLY A 60 17.69 -18.17 -3.81
CA GLY A 60 18.21 -17.62 -2.56
C GLY A 60 17.82 -16.16 -2.32
N VAL A 61 17.91 -15.31 -3.35
CA VAL A 61 17.49 -13.90 -3.29
C VAL A 61 15.98 -13.77 -3.09
N ASN A 62 15.18 -14.60 -3.78
CA ASN A 62 13.72 -14.64 -3.64
C ASN A 62 13.29 -15.08 -2.23
N LEU A 63 13.96 -16.07 -1.64
CA LEU A 63 13.72 -16.47 -0.25
C LEU A 63 14.09 -15.38 0.77
N VAL A 64 15.08 -14.54 0.47
CA VAL A 64 15.48 -13.41 1.34
C VAL A 64 14.46 -12.28 1.28
N ASN A 65 14.00 -11.90 0.09
CA ASN A 65 13.16 -10.72 -0.10
C ASN A 65 11.67 -11.01 0.05
N TYR A 66 11.25 -12.20 -0.38
CA TYR A 66 9.84 -12.60 -0.45
C TYR A 66 9.56 -13.95 0.19
N GLY A 67 10.53 -14.61 0.82
CA GLY A 67 10.31 -15.90 1.52
C GLY A 67 9.64 -16.97 0.67
N GLN A 68 9.74 -16.84 -0.66
CA GLN A 68 9.03 -17.62 -1.67
C GLN A 68 10.01 -18.10 -2.74
N THR A 69 9.71 -19.24 -3.35
CA THR A 69 10.55 -19.88 -4.37
C THR A 69 10.32 -19.25 -5.76
N ASN A 70 11.13 -19.64 -6.74
CA ASN A 70 10.90 -19.28 -8.14
C ASN A 70 9.59 -19.84 -8.71
N GLU A 71 9.10 -20.98 -8.19
CA GLU A 71 7.82 -21.56 -8.61
C GLU A 71 6.62 -20.79 -8.02
N GLU A 72 6.77 -20.23 -6.82
CA GLU A 72 5.72 -19.48 -6.13
C GLU A 72 5.61 -18.02 -6.64
N LEU A 73 6.73 -17.34 -6.85
CA LEU A 73 6.72 -15.94 -7.31
C LEU A 73 6.30 -15.81 -8.77
N ASN A 74 5.49 -14.80 -9.10
CA ASN A 74 5.42 -14.33 -10.48
C ASN A 74 6.75 -13.72 -10.95
N ALA A 75 7.01 -13.76 -12.26
CA ALA A 75 8.28 -13.32 -12.83
C ALA A 75 8.57 -11.83 -12.60
N LEU A 76 7.56 -10.96 -12.52
CA LEU A 76 7.77 -9.54 -12.22
C LEU A 76 8.31 -9.35 -10.80
N ALA A 77 7.69 -10.01 -9.81
CA ALA A 77 8.16 -9.99 -8.43
C ALA A 77 9.57 -10.58 -8.31
N GLY A 78 9.86 -11.68 -9.01
CA GLY A 78 11.21 -12.27 -9.11
C GLY A 78 12.24 -11.30 -9.70
N HIS A 79 11.88 -10.55 -10.73
CA HIS A 79 12.73 -9.49 -11.28
C HIS A 79 12.96 -8.35 -10.30
N VAL A 80 11.92 -7.89 -9.59
CA VAL A 80 12.03 -6.84 -8.57
C VAL A 80 12.93 -7.30 -7.42
N SER A 81 12.84 -8.58 -7.02
CA SER A 81 13.69 -9.21 -6.01
C SER A 81 15.18 -9.11 -6.35
N MET A 82 15.52 -9.23 -7.64
CA MET A 82 16.91 -9.17 -8.10
C MET A 82 17.47 -7.74 -8.21
N LEU A 83 16.62 -6.70 -8.25
CA LEU A 83 17.08 -5.33 -8.46
C LEU A 83 18.14 -4.88 -7.46
N PRO A 84 18.03 -5.13 -6.13
CA PRO A 84 19.07 -4.76 -5.17
C PRO A 84 20.43 -5.41 -5.40
N ALA A 85 20.48 -6.56 -6.08
CA ALA A 85 21.72 -7.24 -6.42
C ALA A 85 22.37 -6.67 -7.69
N THR A 86 21.60 -5.98 -8.54
CA THR A 86 22.06 -5.45 -9.84
C THR A 86 22.16 -3.93 -9.88
N GLU A 87 21.52 -3.22 -8.94
CA GLU A 87 21.49 -1.76 -8.88
C GLU A 87 22.31 -1.23 -7.69
N PRO A 88 23.49 -0.63 -7.93
CA PRO A 88 24.34 -0.10 -6.87
C PRO A 88 23.71 1.08 -6.11
N SER A 89 22.63 1.69 -6.62
CA SER A 89 21.97 2.84 -5.99
C SER A 89 21.00 2.50 -4.86
N VAL A 90 20.88 1.24 -4.42
CA VAL A 90 20.05 0.93 -3.25
C VAL A 90 20.57 1.64 -2.01
N PHE A 91 19.65 2.25 -1.26
CA PHE A 91 19.98 3.10 -0.12
C PHE A 91 19.10 2.79 1.08
N ARG A 92 19.52 3.30 2.24
CA ARG A 92 18.71 3.35 3.46
C ARG A 92 18.74 4.76 4.02
N ILE A 93 17.68 5.15 4.71
CA ILE A 93 17.64 6.45 5.38
C ILE A 93 18.67 6.45 6.50
N LYS A 94 19.55 7.46 6.52
CA LYS A 94 20.49 7.66 7.64
C LYS A 94 19.70 7.86 8.93
N GLY A 95 19.97 7.02 9.94
CA GLY A 95 19.18 6.99 11.20
C GLY A 95 18.01 5.99 11.19
N GLY A 96 17.74 5.34 10.06
CA GLY A 96 16.75 4.26 9.93
C GLY A 96 15.50 4.64 9.15
N ASN A 97 14.92 3.63 8.49
CA ASN A 97 13.73 3.80 7.63
C ASN A 97 12.45 4.14 8.41
N SER A 98 12.44 3.98 9.74
CA SER A 98 11.32 4.37 10.60
C SER A 98 11.00 5.87 10.54
N GLN A 99 11.96 6.70 10.08
CA GLN A 99 11.77 8.13 9.88
C GLN A 99 10.85 8.45 8.69
N LEU A 100 10.67 7.52 7.74
CA LEU A 100 9.97 7.80 6.48
C LEU A 100 8.52 8.28 6.71
N ALA A 101 7.71 7.48 7.42
CA ALA A 101 6.29 7.80 7.59
C ALA A 101 6.05 9.11 8.37
N PRO A 102 6.69 9.37 9.53
CA PRO A 102 6.57 10.66 10.22
C PRO A 102 6.97 11.86 9.35
N CYS A 103 8.03 11.73 8.55
CA CYS A 103 8.46 12.79 7.64
C CYS A 103 7.43 13.06 6.54
N VAL A 104 6.85 12.02 5.93
CA VAL A 104 5.80 12.16 4.91
C VAL A 104 4.56 12.85 5.50
N PHE A 105 4.12 12.45 6.70
CA PHE A 105 2.98 13.10 7.36
C PHE A 105 3.24 14.57 7.67
N ALA A 106 4.44 14.91 8.14
CA ALA A 106 4.82 16.28 8.43
C ALA A 106 4.85 17.15 7.17
N VAL A 107 5.45 16.66 6.07
CA VAL A 107 5.49 17.38 4.79
C VAL A 107 4.09 17.58 4.21
N ALA A 108 3.22 16.58 4.34
CA ALA A 108 1.83 16.67 3.91
C ALA A 108 0.95 17.56 4.81
N ASN A 109 1.47 18.04 5.95
CA ASN A 109 0.68 18.68 7.01
C ASN A 109 -0.56 17.84 7.38
N ALA A 110 -0.38 16.53 7.48
CA ALA A 110 -1.46 15.57 7.64
C ALA A 110 -1.99 15.54 9.07
N THR A 111 -3.32 15.52 9.22
CA THR A 111 -3.98 15.21 10.49
C THR A 111 -3.96 13.70 10.70
N VAL A 112 -3.08 13.21 11.59
CA VAL A 112 -2.96 11.79 11.94
C VAL A 112 -3.68 11.51 13.25
N ARG A 113 -4.57 10.51 13.27
CA ARG A 113 -5.33 10.09 14.45
C ARG A 113 -5.02 8.64 14.81
N THR A 114 -4.44 8.43 15.98
CA THR A 114 -4.13 7.10 16.52
C THR A 114 -4.31 7.10 18.04
N PRO A 115 -4.78 6.01 18.66
CA PRO A 115 -5.24 4.76 18.06
C PRO A 115 -6.73 4.81 17.66
N VAL A 116 -7.02 4.87 16.36
CA VAL A 116 -8.38 4.94 15.81
C VAL A 116 -8.52 3.93 14.67
N ALA A 117 -9.52 3.05 14.77
CA ALA A 117 -9.88 2.12 13.70
C ALA A 117 -11.09 2.65 12.91
N VAL A 118 -11.07 2.53 11.59
CA VAL A 118 -12.24 2.80 10.74
C VAL A 118 -12.99 1.48 10.55
N THR A 119 -14.26 1.42 10.91
CA THR A 119 -15.10 0.21 10.82
C THR A 119 -16.06 0.25 9.64
N SER A 120 -16.40 1.44 9.14
CA SER A 120 -17.32 1.62 8.02
C SER A 120 -16.97 2.85 7.17
N VAL A 121 -17.20 2.75 5.86
CA VAL A 121 -17.16 3.86 4.90
C VAL A 121 -18.49 3.95 4.18
N GLU A 122 -19.30 4.94 4.53
CA GLU A 122 -20.62 5.16 3.95
C GLU A 122 -20.61 6.38 3.02
N ARG A 123 -21.30 6.28 1.87
CA ARG A 123 -21.49 7.41 0.96
C ARG A 123 -22.88 8.01 1.16
N LEU A 124 -22.93 9.22 1.69
CA LEU A 124 -24.15 10.04 1.85
C LEU A 124 -24.20 11.15 0.76
N PRO A 125 -25.33 11.86 0.62
CA PRO A 125 -25.48 12.90 -0.40
C PRO A 125 -24.43 14.03 -0.32
N ASP A 126 -23.94 14.34 0.88
CA ASP A 126 -22.97 15.41 1.14
C ASP A 126 -21.50 14.95 1.12
N GLY A 127 -21.24 13.64 1.03
CA GLY A 127 -19.90 13.07 0.95
C GLY A 127 -19.76 11.71 1.62
N PHE A 128 -18.52 11.31 1.86
CA PHE A 128 -18.20 10.09 2.60
C PHE A 128 -18.17 10.36 4.09
N TRP A 129 -18.78 9.46 4.86
CA TRP A 129 -18.74 9.44 6.31
C TRP A 129 -18.06 8.16 6.79
N LEU A 130 -17.14 8.31 7.73
CA LEU A 130 -16.38 7.23 8.31
C LEU A 130 -16.91 6.95 9.71
N GLU A 131 -17.29 5.71 9.98
CA GLU A 131 -17.47 5.26 11.35
C GLU A 131 -16.11 4.89 11.92
N VAL A 132 -15.77 5.49 13.06
CA VAL A 132 -14.47 5.30 13.70
C VAL A 132 -14.62 4.89 15.15
N GLN A 133 -13.74 3.98 15.57
CA GLN A 133 -13.66 3.46 16.92
C GLN A 133 -12.32 3.83 17.54
N GLU A 134 -12.36 4.64 18.60
CA GLU A 134 -11.15 5.03 19.34
C GLU A 134 -10.80 3.95 20.37
N GLN A 135 -9.51 3.62 20.48
CA GLN A 135 -9.01 2.79 21.57
C GLN A 135 -8.63 3.68 22.75
N CYS A 136 -9.39 3.59 23.84
CA CYS A 136 -9.12 4.34 25.05
C CYS A 136 -8.36 3.43 26.04
N THR A 137 -7.14 3.80 26.42
CA THR A 137 -6.43 3.11 27.52
C THR A 137 -7.13 3.44 28.84
N ALA A 138 -7.52 2.41 29.60
CA ALA A 138 -7.82 2.62 31.01
C ALA A 138 -6.57 3.16 31.74
N ALA A 139 -6.79 3.88 32.85
CA ALA A 139 -5.77 4.51 33.69
C ALA A 139 -4.51 3.63 33.93
N PRO A 140 -3.34 4.24 34.20
CA PRO A 140 -2.08 3.50 34.37
C PRO A 140 -2.25 2.34 35.37
N GLY A 141 -1.98 1.11 34.92
CA GLY A 141 -2.07 -0.09 35.75
C GLY A 141 -3.28 -1.02 35.50
N ARG A 142 -4.13 -0.76 34.49
CA ARG A 142 -5.11 -1.75 34.00
C ARG A 142 -4.92 -2.02 32.51
N ALA A 143 -4.54 -3.26 32.17
CA ALA A 143 -4.46 -3.78 30.80
C ALA A 143 -5.85 -4.07 30.20
N MET A 144 -6.74 -3.08 30.25
CA MET A 144 -8.06 -3.15 29.62
C MET A 144 -8.18 -1.92 28.71
N VAL A 145 -7.97 -2.15 27.42
CA VAL A 145 -8.40 -1.22 26.38
C VAL A 145 -9.93 -1.25 26.41
N ARG A 146 -10.57 -0.11 26.71
CA ARG A 146 -12.02 -0.01 26.54
C ARG A 146 -12.27 0.52 25.14
N GLU A 147 -13.13 -0.18 24.41
CA GLU A 147 -13.74 0.35 23.20
C GLU A 147 -14.64 1.52 23.58
N CYS A 148 -14.26 2.71 23.11
CA CYS A 148 -15.08 3.90 23.24
C CYS A 148 -16.24 3.86 22.23
N ALA A 149 -17.28 4.67 22.46
CA ALA A 149 -18.44 4.71 21.55
C ALA A 149 -17.99 5.07 20.13
N ALA A 150 -18.58 4.42 19.13
CA ALA A 150 -18.34 4.74 17.74
C ALA A 150 -18.70 6.22 17.47
N THR A 151 -17.85 6.91 16.72
CA THR A 151 -18.09 8.29 16.28
C THR A 151 -18.05 8.36 14.77
N TYR A 152 -18.69 9.38 14.20
CA TYR A 152 -18.68 9.61 12.77
C TYR A 152 -17.76 10.78 12.41
N GLN A 153 -17.04 10.62 11.30
CA GLN A 153 -16.12 11.63 10.77
C GLN A 153 -16.48 11.91 9.32
N GLY A 154 -16.58 13.18 8.96
CA GLY A 154 -16.98 13.60 7.62
C GLY A 154 -17.70 14.95 7.62
N PRO A 155 -18.24 15.36 6.46
CA PRO A 155 -18.15 14.65 5.17
C PRO A 155 -16.77 14.78 4.52
N TYR A 156 -16.31 13.73 3.84
CA TYR A 156 -15.11 13.73 3.00
C TYR A 156 -15.48 13.68 1.52
N GLY A 157 -14.81 14.48 0.67
CA GLY A 157 -15.06 14.47 -0.77
C GLY A 157 -14.51 13.26 -1.51
N ALA A 158 -13.46 12.62 -0.97
CA ALA A 158 -12.89 11.39 -1.47
C ALA A 158 -12.26 10.60 -0.31
N VAL A 159 -12.17 9.27 -0.46
CA VAL A 159 -11.56 8.36 0.50
C VAL A 159 -10.57 7.45 -0.23
N ILE A 160 -9.36 7.32 0.30
CA ILE A 160 -8.34 6.38 -0.18
C ILE A 160 -8.13 5.35 0.93
N ILE A 161 -8.31 4.07 0.60
CA ILE A 161 -8.11 2.95 1.51
C ILE A 161 -6.72 2.38 1.26
N ALA A 162 -5.90 2.30 2.30
CA ALA A 162 -4.55 1.72 2.24
C ALA A 162 -4.41 0.44 3.08
N THR A 163 -5.46 0.03 3.79
CA THR A 163 -5.46 -1.24 4.54
C THR A 163 -5.82 -2.39 3.59
N PRO A 164 -5.21 -3.59 3.72
CA PRO A 164 -5.60 -4.75 2.92
C PRO A 164 -7.10 -5.06 3.08
N LEU A 165 -7.88 -4.83 2.04
CA LEU A 165 -9.35 -4.82 2.11
C LEU A 165 -9.92 -6.19 2.48
N GLU A 166 -9.36 -7.24 1.90
CA GLU A 166 -9.77 -8.64 2.05
C GLU A 166 -9.68 -9.15 3.50
N SER A 167 -8.88 -8.51 4.35
CA SER A 167 -8.73 -8.86 5.77
C SER A 167 -9.14 -7.74 6.73
N SER A 168 -9.65 -6.63 6.22
CA SER A 168 -9.94 -5.42 7.00
C SER A 168 -11.21 -5.50 7.85
N GLY A 169 -12.21 -6.29 7.42
CA GLY A 169 -13.55 -6.27 8.00
C GLY A 169 -14.32 -4.95 7.79
N LEU A 170 -13.82 -4.07 6.92
CA LEU A 170 -14.41 -2.76 6.66
C LEU A 170 -15.80 -2.88 6.00
N ALA A 171 -16.81 -2.24 6.58
CA ALA A 171 -18.16 -2.22 6.02
C ALA A 171 -18.35 -1.08 4.99
N PHE A 172 -19.22 -1.31 4.02
CA PHE A 172 -19.60 -0.32 3.00
C PHE A 172 -21.13 -0.21 2.88
N PRO A 173 -21.81 0.38 3.88
CA PRO A 173 -23.27 0.52 3.88
C PRO A 173 -23.77 1.28 2.66
N GLY A 174 -24.95 0.91 2.15
CA GLY A 174 -25.61 1.60 1.05
C GLY A 174 -24.95 1.42 -0.33
N ARG A 175 -23.85 0.68 -0.44
CA ARG A 175 -23.25 0.30 -1.73
C ARG A 175 -23.72 -1.09 -2.14
N ALA A 176 -24.26 -1.18 -3.36
CA ALA A 176 -24.82 -2.44 -3.89
C ALA A 176 -23.77 -3.55 -4.00
N THR A 177 -22.55 -3.23 -4.46
CA THR A 177 -21.38 -4.13 -4.46
C THR A 177 -20.11 -3.31 -4.67
N LEU A 178 -19.01 -3.71 -4.02
CA LEU A 178 -17.67 -3.29 -4.43
C LEU A 178 -17.22 -4.12 -5.65
N PRO A 179 -16.24 -3.63 -6.44
CA PRO A 179 -15.54 -4.49 -7.39
C PRO A 179 -14.96 -5.73 -6.69
N ALA A 180 -14.71 -6.79 -7.45
CA ALA A 180 -14.06 -7.98 -6.92
C ALA A 180 -12.68 -7.61 -6.34
N ILE A 181 -12.45 -7.97 -5.09
CA ILE A 181 -11.15 -7.86 -4.41
C ILE A 181 -10.63 -9.27 -4.23
N PRO A 182 -9.59 -9.68 -4.98
CA PRO A 182 -8.99 -11.00 -4.83
C PRO A 182 -8.54 -11.22 -3.38
N ALA A 183 -8.87 -12.37 -2.82
CA ALA A 183 -8.44 -12.72 -1.47
C ALA A 183 -6.95 -13.06 -1.49
N ARG A 184 -6.15 -12.32 -0.71
CA ARG A 184 -4.71 -12.53 -0.60
C ARG A 184 -4.38 -13.25 0.69
N LYS A 185 -3.50 -14.24 0.57
CA LYS A 185 -2.77 -14.78 1.70
C LYS A 185 -1.45 -14.03 1.80
N PHE A 186 -0.87 -13.99 2.99
CA PHE A 186 0.41 -13.32 3.20
C PHE A 186 1.38 -14.29 3.84
N VAL A 187 2.66 -14.08 3.56
CA VAL A 187 3.74 -14.88 4.12
C VAL A 187 4.01 -14.42 5.55
N GLN A 188 3.99 -15.37 6.48
CA GLN A 188 4.53 -15.14 7.81
C GLN A 188 6.05 -15.02 7.74
N THR A 189 6.60 -13.99 8.37
CA THR A 189 8.05 -13.81 8.49
C THR A 189 8.42 -13.51 9.93
N VAL A 190 9.42 -14.23 10.43
CA VAL A 190 10.07 -13.95 11.71
C VAL A 190 11.41 -13.28 11.46
N VAL A 191 11.61 -12.13 12.09
CA VAL A 191 12.89 -11.41 12.12
C VAL A 191 13.49 -11.59 13.50
N THR A 192 14.66 -12.23 13.55
CA THR A 192 15.44 -12.36 14.78
C THR A 192 16.72 -11.57 14.66
N ILE A 193 16.99 -10.66 15.62
CA ILE A 193 18.27 -9.98 15.75
C ILE A 193 19.03 -10.62 16.90
N ILE A 194 20.26 -11.04 16.65
CA ILE A 194 21.11 -11.79 17.57
C ILE A 194 22.43 -11.04 17.74
N LEU A 195 22.79 -10.76 18.99
CA LEU A 195 24.11 -10.29 19.38
C LEU A 195 24.99 -11.51 19.68
N GLY A 196 26.02 -11.75 18.88
CA GLY A 196 26.88 -12.92 19.07
C GLY A 196 27.80 -13.20 17.89
N ALA A 197 28.75 -14.13 18.09
CA ALA A 197 29.62 -14.62 17.03
C ALA A 197 28.98 -15.84 16.35
N VAL A 198 28.95 -15.83 15.03
CA VAL A 198 28.48 -16.96 14.22
C VAL A 198 29.56 -18.04 14.20
N ARG A 199 29.16 -19.31 14.33
CA ARG A 199 30.05 -20.47 14.29
C ARG A 199 30.44 -20.81 12.84
N PRO A 200 31.70 -20.57 12.41
CA PRO A 200 32.10 -20.79 11.01
C PRO A 200 31.96 -22.25 10.57
N SER A 201 32.19 -23.18 11.50
CA SER A 201 32.15 -24.62 11.22
C SER A 201 30.75 -25.12 10.82
N TYR A 202 29.68 -24.40 11.16
CA TYR A 202 28.34 -24.72 10.69
C TYR A 202 28.23 -24.60 9.16
N PHE A 203 28.91 -23.61 8.58
CA PHE A 203 28.92 -23.36 7.14
C PHE A 203 30.07 -24.09 6.42
N GLY A 204 30.85 -24.91 7.13
CA GLY A 204 32.02 -25.59 6.56
C GLY A 204 33.18 -24.66 6.20
N VAL A 205 33.23 -23.46 6.80
CA VAL A 205 34.31 -22.47 6.57
C VAL A 205 35.16 -22.30 7.84
N SER A 206 36.42 -21.88 7.68
CA SER A 206 37.35 -21.68 8.81
C SER A 206 37.05 -20.40 9.61
N GLN A 207 36.52 -19.38 8.95
CA GLN A 207 36.17 -18.09 9.53
C GLN A 207 34.96 -17.49 8.83
N MET A 208 34.17 -16.69 9.55
CA MET A 208 32.95 -16.05 9.03
C MET A 208 33.29 -14.68 8.41
N ASP A 209 33.83 -14.69 7.19
CA ASP A 209 34.17 -13.49 6.44
C ASP A 209 33.00 -12.91 5.63
N TYR A 210 31.87 -13.63 5.59
CA TYR A 210 30.70 -13.27 4.81
C TYR A 210 29.71 -12.42 5.61
N GLY A 211 29.33 -11.27 5.06
CA GLY A 211 28.32 -10.40 5.66
C GLY A 211 26.88 -10.82 5.40
N VAL A 212 26.64 -11.72 4.45
CA VAL A 212 25.32 -12.24 4.07
C VAL A 212 25.46 -13.72 3.74
N VAL A 213 24.54 -14.53 4.25
CA VAL A 213 24.35 -15.93 3.90
C VAL A 213 22.90 -16.11 3.48
N MET A 214 22.71 -16.75 2.33
CA MET A 214 21.42 -17.15 1.79
C MET A 214 21.40 -18.67 1.68
N VAL A 215 20.21 -19.25 1.63
CA VAL A 215 20.02 -20.68 1.42
C VAL A 215 19.62 -20.94 -0.03
N THR A 216 19.96 -22.11 -0.57
CA THR A 216 19.45 -22.54 -1.87
C THR A 216 17.94 -22.77 -1.77
N GLU A 217 17.24 -22.66 -2.90
CA GLU A 217 15.77 -22.79 -2.93
C GLU A 217 15.25 -24.10 -2.28
N ASP A 218 15.99 -25.19 -2.42
CA ASP A 218 15.64 -26.52 -1.92
C ASP A 218 16.23 -26.85 -0.54
N ALA A 219 16.92 -25.90 0.10
CA ALA A 219 17.60 -26.14 1.35
C ALA A 219 16.61 -26.52 2.45
N GLN A 220 16.85 -27.66 3.10
CA GLN A 220 16.01 -28.18 4.19
C GLN A 220 16.47 -27.63 5.54
N VAL A 221 16.40 -26.30 5.69
CA VAL A 221 16.76 -25.58 6.93
C VAL A 221 15.63 -24.64 7.36
N PRO A 222 15.45 -24.40 8.66
CA PRO A 222 14.32 -23.62 9.17
C PRO A 222 14.49 -22.09 9.07
N TRP A 223 15.48 -21.60 8.33
CA TRP A 223 15.79 -20.18 8.16
C TRP A 223 16.15 -19.89 6.70
N SER A 224 15.90 -18.67 6.22
CA SER A 224 16.10 -18.30 4.81
C SER A 224 17.36 -17.47 4.57
N SER A 225 17.77 -16.67 5.57
CA SER A 225 19.01 -15.89 5.46
C SER A 225 19.55 -15.44 6.80
N LEU A 226 20.84 -15.11 6.79
CA LEU A 226 21.59 -14.53 7.90
C LEU A 226 22.40 -13.34 7.37
N SER A 227 22.32 -12.18 8.02
CA SER A 227 22.99 -10.96 7.55
C SER A 227 23.59 -10.16 8.69
N LEU A 228 24.82 -9.70 8.53
CA LEU A 228 25.49 -8.82 9.46
C LEU A 228 24.84 -7.43 9.42
N VAL A 229 24.25 -7.01 10.53
CA VAL A 229 23.58 -5.70 10.67
C VAL A 229 24.58 -4.61 11.05
N GLY A 230 25.57 -4.97 11.86
CA GLY A 230 26.58 -4.05 12.35
C GLY A 230 27.32 -4.59 13.57
N ARG A 231 27.98 -3.67 14.27
CA ARG A 231 28.71 -3.97 15.52
C ARG A 231 28.31 -2.98 16.61
N THR A 232 28.32 -3.44 17.85
CA THR A 232 28.16 -2.60 19.04
C THR A 232 29.40 -1.75 19.29
N ALA A 233 29.31 -0.78 20.22
CA ALA A 233 30.47 -0.04 20.70
C ALA A 233 31.55 -0.95 21.34
N SER A 234 31.14 -2.09 21.91
CA SER A 234 32.03 -3.15 22.42
C SER A 234 32.57 -4.09 21.33
N ASN A 235 32.38 -3.75 20.05
CA ASN A 235 32.82 -4.54 18.88
C ASN A 235 32.17 -5.95 18.76
N GLN A 236 31.02 -6.17 19.40
CA GLN A 236 30.26 -7.41 19.24
C GLN A 236 29.39 -7.33 17.99
N THR A 237 29.27 -8.43 17.24
CA THR A 237 28.49 -8.48 15.99
C THR A 237 27.01 -8.65 16.25
N LEU A 238 26.19 -7.89 15.52
CA LEU A 238 24.75 -8.06 15.43
C LEU A 238 24.38 -8.70 14.10
N TRP A 239 23.64 -9.80 14.17
CA TRP A 239 23.17 -10.56 13.02
C TRP A 239 21.65 -10.49 12.95
N LYS A 240 21.11 -10.35 11.74
CA LYS A 240 19.69 -10.48 11.44
C LYS A 240 19.47 -11.82 10.76
N MET A 241 18.45 -12.53 11.18
CA MET A 241 18.02 -13.78 10.59
C MET A 241 16.55 -13.68 10.20
N PHE A 242 16.23 -14.24 9.03
CA PHE A 242 14.85 -14.43 8.58
C PHE A 242 14.49 -15.92 8.64
N SER A 243 13.28 -16.22 9.12
CA SER A 243 12.69 -17.56 9.10
C SER A 243 11.17 -17.47 8.90
N ARG A 244 10.54 -18.58 8.49
CA ARG A 244 9.07 -18.67 8.35
C ARG A 244 8.38 -18.81 9.72
N GLU A 245 9.03 -19.51 10.65
CA GLU A 245 8.56 -19.76 12.01
C GLU A 245 9.61 -19.32 13.04
N PRO A 246 9.23 -19.09 14.31
CA PRO A 246 10.17 -18.82 15.39
C PRO A 246 11.20 -19.95 15.48
N LEU A 247 12.47 -19.57 15.41
CA LEU A 247 13.55 -20.54 15.35
C LEU A 247 13.78 -21.15 16.74
N PRO A 248 13.67 -22.49 16.92
CA PRO A 248 13.96 -23.11 18.20
C PRO A 248 15.36 -22.77 18.71
N HIS A 249 15.51 -22.56 20.02
CA HIS A 249 16.79 -22.16 20.63
C HIS A 249 17.95 -23.10 20.26
N ALA A 250 17.68 -24.40 20.11
CA ALA A 250 18.69 -25.39 19.69
C ALA A 250 19.31 -25.05 18.32
N TRP A 251 18.54 -24.51 17.37
CA TRP A 251 19.09 -24.07 16.08
C TRP A 251 19.98 -22.84 16.22
N GLN A 252 19.65 -21.94 17.15
CA GLN A 252 20.49 -20.78 17.46
C GLN A 252 21.82 -21.21 18.11
N GLU A 253 21.80 -22.19 19.01
CA GLU A 253 23.00 -22.78 19.62
C GLU A 253 23.89 -23.55 18.63
N ILE A 254 23.31 -24.06 17.54
CA ILE A 254 24.06 -24.67 16.43
C ILE A 254 24.77 -23.58 15.61
N LEU A 255 24.07 -22.48 15.32
CA LEU A 255 24.54 -21.39 14.46
C LEU A 255 25.53 -20.44 15.14
N PHE A 256 25.42 -20.23 16.44
CA PHE A 256 26.20 -19.22 17.17
C PHE A 256 27.13 -19.84 18.21
N GLU A 257 28.21 -19.13 18.52
CA GLU A 257 29.08 -19.45 19.66
C GLU A 257 28.37 -19.23 20.99
N LYS A 258 28.85 -19.90 22.04
CA LYS A 258 28.30 -19.76 23.39
C LYS A 258 28.31 -18.30 23.84
N GLY A 259 27.22 -17.87 24.49
CA GLY A 259 27.07 -16.50 24.99
C GLY A 259 26.42 -15.53 24.01
N PHE A 260 25.79 -16.01 22.93
CA PHE A 260 24.91 -15.18 22.10
C PHE A 260 23.66 -14.74 22.87
N LEU A 261 23.04 -13.66 22.40
CA LEU A 261 21.81 -13.10 22.95
C LEU A 261 20.84 -12.74 21.82
N VAL A 262 19.61 -13.26 21.87
CA VAL A 262 18.52 -12.77 21.04
C VAL A 262 18.08 -11.41 21.59
N VAL A 263 18.31 -10.34 20.83
CA VAL A 263 17.97 -8.98 21.26
C VAL A 263 16.59 -8.53 20.77
N VAL A 264 16.14 -9.06 19.64
CA VAL A 264 14.81 -8.80 19.08
C VAL A 264 14.31 -10.09 18.42
N GLU A 265 13.05 -10.43 18.65
CA GLU A 265 12.30 -11.37 17.84
C GLU A 265 10.96 -10.73 17.47
N LYS A 266 10.70 -10.58 16.17
CA LYS A 266 9.47 -9.97 15.65
C LYS A 266 8.82 -10.92 14.67
N ILE A 267 7.60 -11.33 15.00
CA ILE A 267 6.75 -12.16 14.15
C ILE A 267 5.79 -11.25 13.38
N TRP A 268 5.79 -11.36 12.06
CA TRP A 268 4.86 -10.71 11.14
C TRP A 268 3.86 -11.75 10.61
N SER A 269 2.76 -11.97 11.33
CA SER A 269 1.81 -13.06 11.07
C SER A 269 0.37 -12.63 10.78
N SER A 270 0.03 -11.35 10.97
CA SER A 270 -1.31 -10.84 10.66
C SER A 270 -1.22 -9.40 10.14
N PRO A 271 -1.58 -9.14 8.86
CA PRO A 271 -1.91 -10.15 7.84
C PRO A 271 -0.70 -11.00 7.45
N GLY A 272 0.52 -10.44 7.50
CA GLY A 272 1.80 -11.07 7.17
C GLY A 272 2.79 -10.00 6.69
N ALA A 273 3.92 -10.40 6.08
CA ALA A 273 4.94 -9.44 5.62
C ALA A 273 4.71 -8.95 4.17
N TYR A 274 4.24 -9.83 3.29
CA TYR A 274 3.96 -9.57 1.88
C TYR A 274 3.01 -10.66 1.33
N PRO A 275 2.32 -10.42 0.21
CA PRO A 275 1.42 -11.41 -0.39
C PRO A 275 2.13 -12.72 -0.73
N ILE A 276 1.39 -13.82 -0.64
CA ILE A 276 1.71 -15.06 -1.35
C ILE A 276 1.27 -14.85 -2.80
N PHE A 277 2.23 -14.97 -3.71
CA PHE A 277 2.00 -14.87 -5.14
C PHE A 277 1.44 -16.19 -5.69
N ASP A 278 0.64 -16.10 -6.75
CA ASP A 278 -0.05 -17.24 -7.35
C ASP A 278 -0.31 -16.94 -8.84
N PRO A 279 0.73 -16.88 -9.69
CA PRO A 279 0.57 -16.57 -11.11
C PRO A 279 -0.29 -17.64 -11.82
N PRO A 280 -1.21 -17.25 -12.72
CA PRO A 280 -1.45 -15.89 -13.21
C PRO A 280 -2.12 -14.97 -12.18
N GLU A 281 -1.53 -13.80 -11.95
CA GLU A 281 -2.00 -12.88 -10.90
C GLU A 281 -3.29 -12.16 -11.29
N ASP A 282 -4.21 -12.08 -10.31
CA ASP A 282 -5.40 -11.25 -10.33
C ASP A 282 -5.21 -10.00 -9.45
N PHE A 283 -5.74 -8.86 -9.89
CA PHE A 283 -5.57 -7.60 -9.16
C PHE A 283 -6.88 -7.00 -8.67
N ALA A 284 -6.82 -6.38 -7.49
CA ALA A 284 -7.86 -5.43 -7.09
C ALA A 284 -7.73 -4.15 -7.92
N PRO A 285 -8.82 -3.41 -8.19
CA PRO A 285 -8.73 -2.13 -8.89
C PRO A 285 -8.23 -1.02 -7.96
N PHE A 286 -7.61 0.02 -8.53
CA PHE A 286 -7.33 1.27 -7.82
C PHE A 286 -8.62 2.06 -7.56
N THR A 287 -9.63 1.95 -8.42
CA THR A 287 -10.92 2.64 -8.30
C THR A 287 -12.00 1.68 -7.80
N LEU A 288 -12.49 1.89 -6.58
CA LEU A 288 -13.56 1.10 -5.95
C LEU A 288 -14.96 1.68 -6.21
N GLY A 289 -15.03 2.87 -6.79
CA GLY A 289 -16.24 3.60 -7.14
C GLY A 289 -16.01 5.11 -7.03
N ASP A 290 -17.05 5.90 -7.29
CA ASP A 290 -16.92 7.36 -7.37
C ASP A 290 -16.36 8.00 -6.09
N GLY A 291 -15.10 8.45 -6.15
CA GLY A 291 -14.39 9.08 -5.04
C GLY A 291 -13.88 8.11 -3.97
N LEU A 292 -13.95 6.80 -4.22
CA LEU A 292 -13.39 5.76 -3.34
C LEU A 292 -12.27 5.01 -4.07
N PHE A 293 -11.05 5.07 -3.53
CA PHE A 293 -9.85 4.50 -4.16
C PHE A 293 -9.11 3.53 -3.23
N TYR A 294 -8.27 2.68 -3.81
CA TYR A 294 -7.53 1.64 -3.12
C TYR A 294 -6.03 1.69 -3.43
N ALA A 295 -5.22 1.89 -2.39
CA ALA A 295 -3.77 2.06 -2.45
C ALA A 295 -3.03 0.84 -1.87
N ALA A 296 -3.45 -0.35 -2.28
CA ALA A 296 -2.77 -1.63 -2.04
C ALA A 296 -3.17 -2.67 -3.12
N ALA A 297 -3.44 -2.19 -4.33
CA ALA A 297 -3.88 -2.95 -5.50
C ALA A 297 -2.73 -3.61 -6.30
N LEU A 298 -1.53 -3.02 -6.30
CA LEU A 298 -0.34 -3.47 -7.02
C LEU A 298 0.51 -4.50 -6.25
N GLU A 299 0.19 -4.82 -5.00
CA GLU A 299 1.07 -5.68 -4.18
C GLU A 299 1.31 -7.08 -4.79
N ASN A 300 0.36 -7.63 -5.55
CA ASN A 300 0.49 -8.89 -6.29
C ASN A 300 1.39 -8.78 -7.53
N ALA A 301 1.73 -7.58 -7.99
CA ALA A 301 2.66 -7.38 -9.10
C ALA A 301 4.10 -7.48 -8.58
N ALA A 302 4.34 -6.86 -7.43
CA ALA A 302 5.52 -6.94 -6.59
C ALA A 302 5.22 -6.20 -5.28
N SER A 303 5.81 -6.63 -4.16
CA SER A 303 5.67 -5.92 -2.88
C SER A 303 6.98 -5.24 -2.52
N ALA A 304 6.97 -3.90 -2.55
CA ALA A 304 8.10 -3.07 -2.16
C ALA A 304 7.63 -1.67 -1.77
N LEU A 305 8.44 -0.93 -1.02
CA LEU A 305 8.15 0.48 -0.68
C LEU A 305 7.91 1.35 -1.92
N GLU A 306 8.63 1.07 -3.01
CA GLU A 306 8.46 1.80 -4.27
C GLU A 306 7.09 1.55 -4.91
N MET A 307 6.58 0.32 -4.80
CA MET A 307 5.25 -0.04 -5.28
C MET A 307 4.18 0.73 -4.48
N ALA A 308 4.29 0.74 -3.16
CA ALA A 308 3.41 1.52 -2.28
C ALA A 308 3.46 3.03 -2.59
N ALA A 309 4.63 3.58 -2.94
CA ALA A 309 4.78 4.97 -3.36
C ALA A 309 4.06 5.26 -4.69
N ILE A 310 4.19 4.36 -5.66
CA ILE A 310 3.46 4.41 -6.95
C ILE A 310 1.95 4.38 -6.72
N GLU A 311 1.47 3.49 -5.83
CA GLU A 311 0.04 3.38 -5.49
C GLU A 311 -0.50 4.62 -4.79
N GLY A 312 0.23 5.14 -3.81
CA GLY A 312 -0.12 6.38 -3.11
C GLY A 312 -0.20 7.54 -4.09
N ARG A 313 0.73 7.63 -5.04
CA ARG A 313 0.71 8.64 -6.09
C ARG A 313 -0.45 8.46 -7.08
N MET A 314 -0.70 7.23 -7.53
CA MET A 314 -1.80 6.89 -8.45
C MET A 314 -3.15 7.29 -7.85
N THR A 315 -3.41 6.88 -6.62
CA THR A 315 -4.68 7.13 -5.92
C THR A 315 -4.86 8.58 -5.53
N ALA A 316 -3.78 9.29 -5.18
CA ALA A 316 -3.83 10.74 -4.97
C ALA A 316 -4.21 11.49 -6.26
N LEU A 317 -3.67 11.10 -7.42
CA LEU A 317 -4.03 11.69 -8.71
C LEU A 317 -5.48 11.40 -9.09
N LEU A 318 -5.95 10.15 -8.88
CA LEU A 318 -7.36 9.78 -9.08
C LEU A 318 -8.29 10.62 -8.19
N ALA A 319 -7.95 10.78 -6.91
CA ALA A 319 -8.71 11.61 -5.97
C ALA A 319 -8.72 13.09 -6.38
N ALA A 320 -7.57 13.65 -6.78
CA ALA A 320 -7.48 15.03 -7.24
C ALA A 320 -8.35 15.30 -8.47
N LYS A 321 -8.38 14.37 -9.44
CA LYS A 321 -9.27 14.45 -10.60
C LYS A 321 -10.74 14.41 -10.20
N HIS A 322 -11.11 13.49 -9.31
CA HIS A 322 -12.47 13.38 -8.80
C HIS A 322 -12.95 14.68 -8.13
N LEU A 323 -12.14 15.22 -7.22
CA LEU A 323 -12.46 16.46 -6.49
C LEU A 323 -12.56 17.67 -7.42
N SER A 324 -11.68 17.77 -8.43
CA SER A 324 -11.71 18.86 -9.41
C SER A 324 -12.98 18.82 -10.25
N ALA A 325 -13.35 17.65 -10.76
CA ALA A 325 -14.58 17.46 -11.53
C ALA A 325 -15.85 17.74 -10.69
N ALA A 326 -15.84 17.37 -9.40
CA ALA A 326 -16.94 17.69 -8.49
C ALA A 326 -17.07 19.21 -8.26
N ALA A 327 -15.95 19.91 -8.07
CA ALA A 327 -15.93 21.36 -7.88
C ALA A 327 -16.34 22.14 -9.15
N GLU A 328 -16.04 21.63 -10.34
CA GLU A 328 -16.50 22.19 -11.62
C GLU A 328 -18.02 22.04 -11.76
N LYS A 329 -18.56 20.85 -11.49
CA LYS A 329 -20.01 20.60 -11.53
C LYS A 329 -20.78 21.51 -10.57
N GLN A 330 -20.28 21.69 -9.34
CA GLN A 330 -20.89 22.59 -8.36
C GLN A 330 -20.88 24.05 -8.84
N ARG A 331 -19.77 24.53 -9.42
CA ARG A 331 -19.69 25.88 -9.99
C ARG A 331 -20.68 26.09 -11.14
N SER A 332 -20.76 25.13 -12.07
CA SER A 332 -21.72 25.22 -13.18
C SER A 332 -23.17 25.20 -12.70
N GLN A 333 -23.51 24.42 -11.67
CA GLN A 333 -24.86 24.42 -11.09
C GLN A 333 -25.20 25.77 -10.44
N GLN A 334 -24.28 26.34 -9.67
CA GLN A 334 -24.46 27.67 -9.05
C GLN A 334 -24.60 28.78 -10.11
N GLU A 335 -23.87 28.71 -11.22
CA GLU A 335 -24.01 29.66 -12.33
C GLU A 335 -25.38 29.55 -13.02
N VAL A 336 -25.90 28.33 -13.19
CA VAL A 336 -27.23 28.10 -13.76
C VAL A 336 -28.33 28.61 -12.83
N GLU A 337 -28.25 28.31 -11.53
CA GLU A 337 -29.19 28.81 -10.52
C GLU A 337 -29.19 30.34 -10.46
N ALA A 338 -28.01 30.96 -10.38
CA ALA A 338 -27.87 32.42 -10.41
C ALA A 338 -28.33 33.06 -11.73
N GLY A 339 -28.29 32.31 -12.84
CA GLY A 339 -28.83 32.73 -14.14
C GLY A 339 -30.36 32.69 -14.17
N LEU A 340 -30.95 31.63 -13.62
CA LEU A 340 -32.40 31.46 -13.50
C LEU A 340 -33.02 32.47 -12.53
N GLU A 341 -32.37 32.77 -11.41
CA GLU A 341 -32.81 33.82 -10.47
C GLU A 341 -32.81 35.21 -11.13
N ARG A 342 -31.80 35.52 -11.96
CA ARG A 342 -31.74 36.77 -12.73
C ARG A 342 -32.87 36.88 -13.75
N GLN A 343 -33.25 35.78 -14.41
CA GLN A 343 -34.38 35.76 -15.36
C GLN A 343 -35.76 35.80 -14.66
N GLY A 344 -35.90 35.12 -13.52
CA GLY A 344 -37.10 35.12 -12.68
C GLY A 344 -37.38 36.48 -12.03
N GLY A 345 -36.35 37.15 -11.51
CA GLY A 345 -36.45 38.51 -10.95
C GLY A 345 -36.81 39.56 -12.00
N SER A 346 -36.31 39.42 -13.23
CA SER A 346 -36.69 40.30 -14.34
C SER A 346 -38.16 40.13 -14.75
N SER A 347 -38.72 38.93 -14.63
CA SER A 347 -40.12 38.66 -14.99
C SER A 347 -41.11 39.21 -13.94
N GLN A 348 -40.75 39.18 -12.65
CA GLN A 348 -41.55 39.82 -11.60
C GLN A 348 -41.52 41.35 -11.65
N HIS A 349 -40.41 41.96 -12.09
CA HIS A 349 -40.34 43.42 -12.26
C HIS A 349 -41.18 43.94 -13.44
N VAL A 350 -41.33 43.16 -14.52
CA VAL A 350 -42.16 43.52 -15.67
C VAL A 350 -43.66 43.40 -15.36
N LEU A 351 -44.08 42.40 -14.58
CA LEU A 351 -45.47 42.25 -14.13
C LEU A 351 -45.89 43.32 -13.10
N ALA A 352 -44.98 43.79 -12.24
CA ALA A 352 -45.27 44.83 -11.27
C ALA A 352 -45.45 46.24 -11.87
N GLN A 353 -44.91 46.51 -13.06
CA GLN A 353 -45.09 47.79 -13.75
C GLN A 353 -46.36 47.88 -14.62
N GLN A 354 -47.00 46.76 -14.96
CA GLN A 354 -48.26 46.77 -15.72
C GLN A 354 -49.53 46.87 -14.84
N GLY A 355 -49.42 46.78 -13.51
CA GLY A 355 -50.55 46.81 -12.57
C GLY A 355 -50.93 48.18 -11.99
N ARG A 356 -50.23 49.28 -12.32
CA ARG A 356 -50.44 50.62 -11.72
C ARG A 356 -51.04 51.67 -12.68
N GLY A 357 -51.92 51.26 -13.58
CA GLY A 357 -52.51 52.13 -14.60
C GLY A 357 -54.03 52.08 -14.72
N ALA A 358 -54.80 52.02 -13.62
CA ALA A 358 -56.25 52.22 -13.68
C ALA A 358 -56.85 52.65 -12.33
N LYS A 359 -56.84 53.96 -12.04
CA LYS A 359 -57.77 54.56 -11.08
C LYS A 359 -58.32 55.89 -11.63
N GLN A 360 -59.60 55.79 -12.03
CA GLN A 360 -60.69 56.75 -11.81
C GLN A 360 -60.38 58.25 -11.85
N GLN A 361 -60.92 58.91 -12.88
CA GLN A 361 -61.43 60.28 -12.77
C GLN A 361 -62.89 60.29 -13.19
N GLY A 362 -63.77 60.52 -12.21
CA GLY A 362 -65.18 60.85 -12.41
C GLY A 362 -65.41 62.32 -12.12
N THR A 363 -65.93 63.01 -13.16
CA THR A 363 -67.01 64.02 -13.16
C THR A 363 -67.04 65.19 -12.17
N ALA A 364 -66.99 66.40 -12.73
CA ALA A 364 -67.80 67.61 -12.43
C ALA A 364 -67.44 68.69 -13.49
N ALA A 365 -68.28 69.57 -14.05
CA ALA A 365 -69.71 69.85 -13.97
C ALA A 365 -70.07 70.88 -15.09
N ALA A 366 -71.37 70.95 -15.39
CA ALA A 366 -72.17 72.14 -15.73
C ALA A 366 -72.04 72.89 -17.08
N ALA A 367 -73.25 73.23 -17.55
CA ALA A 367 -73.69 74.16 -18.61
C ALA A 367 -73.73 73.63 -20.05
#